data_AF-A0A1A8XYP2-F1
#
_entry.id   AF-A0A1A8XYP2-F1
#
_cell.length_a   1.000
_cell.length_b   1.000
_cell.length_c   1.000
_cell.angle_alpha   90.00
_cell.angle_beta   90.00
_cell.angle_gamma   90.00
#
_symmetry.space_group_name_H-M   'P 1'
#
loop_
_entity.id
_entity.type
_entity.pdbx_description
1 polymer ?
#
loop_
_entity_poly.entity_id
_entity_poly.type
_entity_poly.pdbx_seq_one_letter_code
_entity_poly.pdbx_strand_id
1 'polypeptide(L)' 'MHGQRFPFEFCDDCGAPLYPNTEGETVHAELPEQSNAPSQTLH' A
#
# COMPACT_ATOMS: atom_id res chain seq x y z
N MET A 1 7.01 -17.80 -15.72
CA MET A 1 5.83 -16.92 -15.51
C MET A 1 5.57 -16.85 -14.01
N HIS A 2 6.14 -15.87 -13.28
CA HIS A 2 5.87 -15.70 -11.85
C HIS A 2 4.52 -15.00 -11.67
N GLY A 3 3.43 -15.74 -11.87
CA GLY A 3 2.07 -15.29 -11.62
C GLY A 3 1.68 -15.53 -10.15
N GLN A 4 2.45 -15.00 -9.21
CA GLN A 4 2.07 -15.00 -7.80
C GLN A 4 0.92 -14.01 -7.61
N ARG A 5 -0.30 -14.48 -7.86
CA ARG A 5 -1.52 -13.73 -7.60
C ARG A 5 -1.83 -13.89 -6.12
N PHE A 6 -1.30 -12.98 -5.31
CA PHE A 6 -1.63 -12.92 -3.89
C PHE A 6 -3.15 -12.65 -3.75
N PRO A 7 -3.83 -13.34 -2.81
CA PRO A 7 -5.21 -13.01 -2.51
C PRO A 7 -5.29 -11.55 -2.06
N PHE A 8 -6.30 -10.82 -2.55
CA PHE A 8 -6.59 -9.49 -2.03
C PHE A 8 -7.22 -9.65 -0.65
N GLU A 9 -6.39 -9.49 0.37
CA GLU A 9 -6.84 -9.41 1.76
C GLU A 9 -7.24 -7.97 2.07
N PHE A 10 -8.17 -7.82 3.01
CA PHE A 10 -8.63 -6.53 3.50
C PHE A 10 -8.36 -6.46 5.00
N CYS A 11 -7.95 -5.29 5.48
CA CYS A 11 -7.80 -5.07 6.91
C CYS A 11 -9.15 -5.16 7.61
N ASP A 12 -9.24 -5.95 8.69
CA ASP A 12 -10.48 -6.12 9.46
C ASP A 12 -10.96 -4.83 10.15
N ASP A 13 -10.06 -3.91 10.49
CA ASP A 13 -10.40 -2.68 11.19
C ASP A 13 -10.85 -1.54 10.25
N CYS A 14 -10.23 -1.43 9.07
CA CYS A 14 -10.48 -0.30 8.16
C CYS A 14 -11.13 -0.69 6.82
N GLY A 15 -11.17 -1.99 6.49
CA GLY A 15 -11.70 -2.50 5.22
C GLY A 15 -10.87 -2.13 3.98
N ALA A 16 -9.69 -1.55 4.15
CA ALA A 16 -8.80 -1.18 3.05
C ALA A 16 -8.06 -2.41 2.50
N PRO A 17 -7.71 -2.42 1.20
CA PRO A 17 -6.91 -3.50 0.62
C PRO A 17 -5.50 -3.54 1.22
N LEU A 18 -5.02 -4.75 1.47
CA LEU A 18 -3.65 -5.04 1.89
C LEU A 18 -2.80 -5.46 0.69
N TYR A 19 -1.50 -5.14 0.73
CA TYR A 19 -0.54 -5.41 -0.34
C TYR A 19 0.71 -6.11 0.24
N PRO A 20 1.36 -7.01 -0.51
CA PRO A 20 2.57 -7.68 -0.05
C PRO A 20 3.75 -6.70 0.02
N ASN A 21 4.50 -6.72 1.12
CA ASN A 21 5.79 -6.03 1.25
C ASN A 21 6.93 -6.84 0.58
N THR A 22 8.18 -6.37 0.69
CA THR A 22 9.36 -7.06 0.13
C THR A 22 9.62 -8.43 0.73
N GLU A 23 9.10 -8.70 1.92
CA GLU A 23 9.18 -10.00 2.60
C GLU A 23 7.99 -10.92 2.27
N GLY A 24 6.99 -10.41 1.53
CA GLY A 24 5.78 -11.13 1.13
C GLY A 24 4.64 -11.09 2.16
N GLU A 25 4.76 -10.26 3.20
CA GLU A 25 3.72 -10.08 4.22
C GLU A 25 2.67 -9.06 3.75
N THR A 26 1.39 -9.31 4.04
CA THR A 26 0.30 -8.39 3.68
C THR A 26 0.23 -7.22 4.65
N VAL A 27 0.49 -6.02 4.14
CA VAL A 27 0.56 -4.77 4.91
C VAL A 27 -0.32 -3.69 4.28
N HIS A 28 -0.60 -2.62 5.02
CA HIS A 28 -1.20 -1.42 4.44
C HIS A 28 -0.24 -0.78 3.43
N ALA A 29 -0.80 -0.12 2.41
CA ALA A 29 0.00 0.69 1.51
C ALA A 29 0.68 1.83 2.28
N GLU A 30 2.01 1.81 2.32
CA GLU A 30 2.80 2.92 2.83
C GLU A 30 2.76 4.09 1.84
N LEU A 31 2.54 5.30 2.35
CA LEU A 31 2.78 6.51 1.56
C LEU A 31 4.30 6.69 1.46
N PRO A 32 4.85 7.02 0.28
CA PRO A 32 6.26 7.34 0.17
C PRO A 32 6.59 8.45 1.18
N GLU A 33 7.73 8.31 1.87
CA GLU A 33 8.24 9.38 2.72
C GLU A 33 8.20 10.68 1.89
N GLN A 34 7.47 11.68 2.39
CA GLN A 34 7.37 12.98 1.71
C GLN A 34 8.74 13.67 1.79
N SER A 35 9.66 13.26 0.93
CA SER A 35 10.93 13.93 0.74
C SER A 35 10.64 15.21 -0.03
N ASN A 36 10.24 16.24 0.73
CA ASN A 36 10.07 17.62 0.27
C ASN A 36 9.12 17.82 -0.93
N ALA A 37 7.96 17.14 -0.94
CA ALA A 37 6.91 17.47 -1.89
C ALA A 37 6.37 18.87 -1.56
N PRO A 38 6.42 19.86 -2.48
CA PRO A 38 5.78 21.14 -2.22
C PRO A 38 4.29 20.92 -1.98
N SER A 39 3.74 21.59 -0.97
CA SER A 39 2.32 21.53 -0.64
C SER A 39 1.51 21.87 -1.89
N GLN A 40 0.85 20.87 -2.47
CA GLN A 40 -0.08 21.07 -3.58
C GLN A 40 -1.36 21.70 -3.04
N THR A 41 -1.28 23.00 -2.72
CA THR A 41 -2.46 23.84 -2.54
C THR A 41 -3.13 23.95 -3.91
N LEU A 42 -4.25 23.22 -4.07
CA LEU A 42 -5.06 23.28 -5.28
C LEU A 42 -5.95 24.54 -5.19
N HIS A 43 -5.76 25.47 -6.12
CA HIS A 43 -6.62 26.65 -6.30
C HIS A 43 -7.93 26.26 -7.00
#